data_AF-A0A3S3D3J7-F1
#
_entry.id   AF-A0A3S3D3J7-F1
#
_cell.length_a   1.000
_cell.length_b   1.000
_cell.length_c   1.000
_cell.angle_alpha   90.00
_cell.angle_beta   90.00
_cell.angle_gamma   90.00
#
_symmetry.space_group_name_H-M   'P 1'
#
loop_
_entity.id
_entity.type
_entity.pdbx_description
1 polymer ?
#
loop_
_entity_poly.entity_id
_entity_poly.type
_entity_poly.pdbx_seq_one_letter_code
_entity_poly.pdbx_strand_id
1 'polypeptide(L)'
;MNRADRRRADKEHARKIDAGIDLDDLSPEMMGSLIRRTYSAVEQARRFGSVAPILGFMNPLIDKSTQKAARYHSIACSKGCWYCCTVWVAASIPEVIHFANTVPAGQKAGFSTRLDESLSQFGHLSFDQRGDTVTPCPALVDKLCSNYQNRPNTCRTAMSADADICRRSYVELSGEDIPTPMSINGIRGIFVVALECALVHAGLVPGAYEFQAALKRTLADPTIERRWLNGEDVFAGLPEDPKAPGEIAARQSFMAAAFS
;
A
#
# COMPACT_ATOMS: atom_id res chain seq x y z
N MET A 1 4.17 19.31 29.71
CA MET A 1 5.12 19.71 28.66
C MET A 1 4.79 21.12 28.14
N ASN A 2 5.76 22.04 28.15
CA ASN A 2 5.52 23.41 27.68
C ASN A 2 5.43 23.46 26.13
N ARG A 3 5.07 24.62 25.55
CA ARG A 3 4.89 24.77 24.08
C ARG A 3 6.20 24.62 23.29
N ALA A 4 7.33 25.03 23.87
CA ALA A 4 8.63 24.96 23.21
C ALA A 4 9.14 23.52 23.13
N ASP A 5 8.94 22.74 24.20
CA ASP A 5 9.30 21.33 24.26
C ASP A 5 8.49 20.51 23.25
N ARG A 6 7.17 20.76 23.15
CA ARG A 6 6.30 20.13 22.13
C ARG A 6 6.80 20.40 20.71
N ARG A 7 7.10 21.66 20.39
CA ARG A 7 7.65 22.04 19.07
C ARG A 7 9.00 21.37 18.78
N ARG A 8 9.84 21.21 19.80
CA ARG A 8 11.14 20.53 19.66
C ARG A 8 10.95 19.05 19.39
N ALA A 9 10.08 18.39 20.15
CA ALA A 9 9.72 16.99 19.94
C ALA A 9 9.10 16.75 18.55
N ASP A 10 8.18 17.61 18.10
CA ASP A 10 7.59 17.53 16.77
C ASP A 10 8.64 17.63 15.65
N LYS A 11 9.61 18.54 15.80
CA LYS A 11 10.71 18.70 14.84
C LYS A 11 11.63 17.48 14.83
N GLU A 12 11.85 16.86 15.98
CA GLU A 12 12.62 15.61 16.08
C GLU A 12 11.87 14.45 15.43
N HIS A 13 10.59 14.26 15.73
CA HIS A 13 9.75 13.25 15.07
C HIS A 13 9.73 13.45 13.56
N ALA A 14 9.56 14.68 13.07
CA ALA A 14 9.59 14.98 11.64
C ALA A 14 10.92 14.55 11.00
N ARG A 15 12.06 14.87 11.64
CA ARG A 15 13.39 14.43 11.16
C ARG A 15 13.53 12.92 11.13
N LYS A 16 13.08 12.21 12.17
CA LYS A 16 13.14 10.74 12.22
C LYS A 16 12.28 10.11 11.13
N ILE A 17 11.06 10.64 10.93
CA ILE A 17 10.19 10.20 9.83
C ILE A 17 10.87 10.44 8.48
N ASP A 18 11.42 11.64 8.22
CA ASP A 18 12.02 11.98 6.92
C ASP A 18 13.24 11.11 6.55
N ALA A 19 13.91 10.56 7.56
CA ALA A 19 15.03 9.63 7.42
C ALA A 19 14.60 8.18 7.14
N GLY A 20 13.30 7.87 7.19
CA GLY A 20 12.77 6.51 7.19
C GLY A 20 12.56 5.99 8.61
N ILE A 21 11.36 5.47 8.87
CA ILE A 21 10.93 5.00 10.18
C ILE A 21 11.69 3.72 10.54
N ASP A 22 12.23 3.70 11.76
CA ASP A 22 12.65 2.47 12.43
C ASP A 22 11.53 2.02 13.37
N LEU A 23 11.26 0.72 13.44
CA LEU A 23 10.25 0.21 14.36
C LEU A 23 10.68 0.36 15.81
N ASP A 24 11.98 0.21 16.08
CA ASP A 24 12.52 0.29 17.44
C ASP A 24 12.43 1.72 18.00
N ASP A 25 12.39 2.73 17.12
CA ASP A 25 12.26 4.15 17.46
C ASP A 25 10.79 4.63 17.50
N LEU A 26 9.82 3.78 17.13
CA LEU A 26 8.44 4.21 16.95
C LEU A 26 7.73 4.41 18.30
N SER A 27 7.45 5.67 18.65
CA SER A 27 6.61 6.03 19.79
C SER A 27 5.18 6.40 19.35
N PRO A 28 4.18 6.39 20.27
CA PRO A 28 2.84 6.89 19.99
C PRO A 28 2.81 8.34 19.48
N GLU A 29 3.70 9.20 19.99
CA GLU A 29 3.81 10.60 19.56
C GLU A 29 4.39 10.71 18.14
N MET A 30 5.36 9.87 17.81
CA MET A 30 5.91 9.79 16.45
C MET A 30 4.85 9.28 15.48
N MET A 31 4.07 8.27 15.86
CA MET A 31 2.93 7.77 15.07
C MET A 31 1.87 8.87 14.85
N GLY A 32 1.52 9.62 15.90
CA GLY A 32 0.63 10.78 15.78
C GLY A 32 1.17 11.85 14.84
N SER A 33 2.50 12.09 14.87
CA SER A 33 3.17 13.00 13.93
C SER A 33 3.09 12.50 12.49
N LEU A 34 3.30 11.19 12.26
CA LEU A 34 3.12 10.58 10.94
C LEU A 34 1.68 10.75 10.44
N ILE A 35 0.67 10.43 11.25
CA ILE A 35 -0.76 10.57 10.89
C ILE A 35 -1.09 12.01 10.49
N ARG A 36 -0.67 13.02 11.28
CA ARG A 36 -0.92 14.44 10.97
C ARG A 36 -0.26 14.87 9.66
N ARG A 37 0.93 14.35 9.35
CA ARG A 37 1.63 14.63 8.10
C ARG A 37 0.96 13.95 6.90
N THR A 38 0.52 12.70 7.06
CA THR A 38 -0.29 12.01 6.05
C THR A 38 -1.59 12.77 5.79
N TYR A 39 -2.26 13.26 6.84
CA TYR A 39 -3.45 14.10 6.71
C TYR A 39 -3.17 15.41 5.95
N SER A 40 -2.03 16.06 6.21
CA SER A 40 -1.62 17.23 5.41
C SER A 40 -1.45 16.91 3.93
N ALA A 41 -0.98 15.72 3.57
CA ALA A 41 -0.90 15.25 2.19
C ALA A 41 -2.29 14.96 1.60
N VAL A 42 -3.23 14.43 2.40
CA VAL A 42 -4.63 14.25 2.00
C VAL A 42 -5.32 15.59 1.71
N GLU A 43 -5.11 16.60 2.55
CA GLU A 43 -5.67 17.94 2.33
C GLU A 43 -5.09 18.61 1.07
N GLN A 44 -3.80 18.41 0.81
CA GLN A 44 -3.20 18.83 -0.47
C GLN A 44 -3.82 18.10 -1.66
N ALA A 45 -4.09 16.80 -1.54
CA ALA A 45 -4.74 16.03 -2.59
C ALA A 45 -6.14 16.54 -2.93
N ARG A 46 -6.96 16.87 -1.91
CA ARG A 46 -8.27 17.49 -2.11
C ARG A 46 -8.17 18.86 -2.77
N ARG A 47 -7.24 19.70 -2.31
CA ARG A 47 -7.00 21.03 -2.88
C ARG A 47 -6.58 20.98 -4.35
N PHE A 48 -5.73 20.03 -4.72
CA PHE A 48 -5.24 19.89 -6.08
C PHE A 48 -6.13 19.02 -6.98
N GLY A 49 -7.14 18.36 -6.42
CA GLY A 49 -7.98 17.41 -7.16
C GLY A 49 -7.21 16.20 -7.67
N SER A 50 -6.15 15.79 -6.97
CA SER A 50 -5.36 14.61 -7.34
C SER A 50 -4.80 13.88 -6.14
N VAL A 51 -4.73 12.54 -6.19
CA VAL A 51 -4.10 11.69 -5.16
C VAL A 51 -2.58 11.80 -5.13
N ALA A 52 -1.95 12.39 -6.15
CA ALA A 52 -0.49 12.47 -6.28
C ALA A 52 0.25 13.00 -5.02
N PRO A 53 -0.25 14.01 -4.27
CA PRO A 53 0.38 14.45 -3.02
C PRO A 53 0.45 13.37 -1.94
N ILE A 54 -0.59 12.51 -1.82
CA ILE A 54 -0.61 11.40 -0.86
C ILE A 54 0.52 10.43 -1.20
N LEU A 55 0.60 9.98 -2.45
CA LEU A 55 1.58 8.97 -2.88
C LEU A 55 2.99 9.54 -2.98
N GLY A 56 3.12 10.82 -3.33
CA GLY A 56 4.40 11.54 -3.31
C GLY A 56 4.97 11.70 -1.90
N PHE A 57 4.12 11.73 -0.87
CA PHE A 57 4.55 11.66 0.52
C PHE A 57 4.83 10.22 0.98
N MET A 58 3.89 9.31 0.75
CA MET A 58 3.90 7.96 1.31
C MET A 58 4.93 7.04 0.66
N ASN A 59 4.98 6.96 -0.67
CA ASN A 59 5.83 6.01 -1.39
C ASN A 59 7.33 6.13 -1.05
N PRO A 60 7.97 7.32 -1.15
CA PRO A 60 9.39 7.43 -0.83
C PRO A 60 9.66 7.20 0.66
N LEU A 61 8.70 7.49 1.54
CA LEU A 61 8.82 7.27 2.97
C LEU A 61 8.72 5.78 3.31
N ILE A 62 7.80 5.04 2.69
CA ILE A 62 7.72 3.57 2.75
C ILE A 62 9.03 2.98 2.26
N ASP A 63 9.50 3.35 1.06
CA ASP A 63 10.72 2.81 0.46
C ASP A 63 11.94 3.01 1.38
N LYS A 64 12.12 4.21 1.94
CA LYS A 64 13.21 4.49 2.89
C LYS A 64 13.11 3.65 4.16
N SER A 65 11.91 3.53 4.73
CA SER A 65 11.68 2.78 5.97
C SER A 65 11.91 1.28 5.77
N THR A 66 11.39 0.75 4.66
CA THR A 66 11.60 -0.66 4.27
C THR A 66 13.08 -0.93 3.97
N GLN A 67 13.77 -0.07 3.24
CA GLN A 67 15.21 -0.21 2.99
C GLN A 67 16.04 -0.15 4.27
N LYS A 68 15.66 0.70 5.23
CA LYS A 68 16.32 0.79 6.54
C LYS A 68 16.15 -0.52 7.31
N ALA A 69 14.92 -1.02 7.43
CA ALA A 69 14.64 -2.28 8.09
C ALA A 69 15.35 -3.47 7.40
N ALA A 70 15.36 -3.51 6.07
CA ALA A 70 15.98 -4.57 5.29
C ALA A 70 17.50 -4.73 5.52
N ARG A 71 18.22 -3.70 6.00
CA ARG A 71 19.66 -3.77 6.29
C ARG A 71 20.01 -4.77 7.39
N TYR A 72 19.06 -5.11 8.24
CA TYR A 72 19.26 -6.03 9.35
C TYR A 72 18.84 -7.47 9.04
N HIS A 73 18.44 -7.75 7.78
CA HIS A 73 17.96 -9.06 7.36
C HIS A 73 18.69 -9.52 6.10
N SER A 74 18.86 -10.83 5.96
CA SER A 74 19.29 -11.44 4.70
C SER A 74 18.12 -11.46 3.72
N ILE A 75 17.98 -10.44 2.88
CA ILE A 75 16.89 -10.36 1.90
C ILE A 75 17.27 -11.07 0.59
N ALA A 76 16.48 -12.06 0.17
CA ALA A 76 16.68 -12.78 -1.09
C ALA A 76 16.05 -12.08 -2.31
N CYS A 77 15.20 -11.07 -2.08
CA CYS A 77 14.55 -10.31 -3.13
C CYS A 77 15.57 -9.54 -3.97
N SER A 78 15.46 -9.68 -5.29
CA SER A 78 16.32 -9.01 -6.27
C SER A 78 15.52 -8.59 -7.50
N LYS A 79 16.11 -7.72 -8.33
CA LYS A 79 15.50 -7.32 -9.60
C LYS A 79 15.24 -8.55 -10.46
N GLY A 80 13.99 -8.74 -10.88
CA GLY A 80 13.56 -9.91 -11.67
C GLY A 80 12.98 -11.06 -10.83
N CYS A 81 12.98 -10.97 -9.49
CA CYS A 81 12.16 -11.84 -8.65
C CYS A 81 10.68 -11.40 -8.76
N TRP A 82 9.81 -12.32 -9.16
CA TRP A 82 8.41 -12.03 -9.52
C TRP A 82 7.38 -12.92 -8.81
N TYR A 83 7.82 -13.81 -7.92
CA TYR A 83 6.93 -14.82 -7.33
C TYR A 83 5.75 -14.21 -6.57
N CYS A 84 5.95 -13.10 -5.84
CA CYS A 84 4.85 -12.38 -5.18
C CYS A 84 3.96 -11.58 -6.14
N CYS A 85 4.26 -11.52 -7.44
CA CYS A 85 3.43 -10.85 -8.43
C CYS A 85 2.30 -11.75 -8.97
N THR A 86 2.09 -12.94 -8.41
CA THR A 86 1.00 -13.87 -8.81
C THR A 86 -0.14 -13.98 -7.79
N VAL A 87 0.03 -13.38 -6.61
CA VAL A 87 -0.90 -13.47 -5.49
C VAL A 87 -1.85 -12.28 -5.40
N TRP A 88 -2.81 -12.39 -4.49
CA TRP A 88 -3.69 -11.28 -4.12
C TRP A 88 -2.89 -10.07 -3.65
N VAL A 89 -3.16 -8.90 -4.25
CA VAL A 89 -2.59 -7.63 -3.82
C VAL A 89 -3.73 -6.78 -3.30
N ALA A 90 -3.69 -6.48 -2.00
CA ALA A 90 -4.53 -5.47 -1.40
C ALA A 90 -3.88 -4.09 -1.59
N ALA A 91 -4.66 -3.13 -2.10
CA ALA A 91 -4.22 -1.76 -2.32
C ALA A 91 -5.29 -0.76 -1.88
N SER A 92 -4.87 0.36 -1.29
CA SER A 92 -5.78 1.43 -0.94
C SER A 92 -6.29 2.18 -2.16
N ILE A 93 -7.44 2.86 -2.00
CA ILE A 93 -8.04 3.67 -3.07
C ILE A 93 -7.05 4.64 -3.74
N PRO A 94 -6.29 5.48 -2.99
CA PRO A 94 -5.33 6.39 -3.62
C PRO A 94 -4.20 5.66 -4.35
N GLU A 95 -3.75 4.50 -3.87
CA GLU A 95 -2.70 3.70 -4.55
C GLU A 95 -3.19 3.17 -5.90
N VAL A 96 -4.43 2.65 -5.96
CA VAL A 96 -5.04 2.15 -7.20
C VAL A 96 -5.18 3.29 -8.21
N ILE A 97 -5.76 4.43 -7.79
CA ILE A 97 -5.95 5.61 -8.65
C ILE A 97 -4.61 6.10 -9.18
N HIS A 98 -3.62 6.25 -8.30
CA HIS A 98 -2.29 6.72 -8.69
C HIS A 98 -1.61 5.76 -9.66
N PHE A 99 -1.70 4.45 -9.42
CA PHE A 99 -1.14 3.45 -10.32
C PHE A 99 -1.77 3.54 -11.71
N ALA A 100 -3.11 3.59 -11.79
CA ALA A 100 -3.84 3.70 -13.06
C ALA A 100 -3.48 4.97 -13.84
N ASN A 101 -3.42 6.11 -13.13
CA ASN A 101 -3.07 7.41 -13.72
C ASN A 101 -1.63 7.46 -14.25
N THR A 102 -0.73 6.68 -13.65
CA THR A 102 0.70 6.68 -13.99
C THR A 102 1.13 5.55 -14.92
N VAL A 103 0.21 4.68 -15.36
CA VAL A 103 0.52 3.70 -16.42
C VAL A 103 0.98 4.47 -17.67
N PRO A 104 2.19 4.18 -18.22
CA PRO A 104 2.70 4.90 -19.38
C PRO A 104 1.74 4.82 -20.56
N ALA A 105 1.48 5.94 -21.23
CA ALA A 105 0.48 6.03 -22.30
C ALA A 105 0.67 4.96 -23.40
N GLY A 106 1.91 4.75 -23.83
CA GLY A 106 2.25 3.72 -24.83
C GLY A 106 2.07 2.27 -24.36
N GLN A 107 1.88 2.03 -23.06
CA GLN A 107 1.67 0.70 -22.48
C GLN A 107 0.22 0.46 -22.05
N LYS A 108 -0.64 1.49 -22.03
CA LYS A 108 -2.00 1.39 -21.50
C LYS A 108 -2.84 0.32 -22.20
N ALA A 109 -2.79 0.23 -23.53
CA ALA A 109 -3.55 -0.77 -24.28
C ALA A 109 -3.15 -2.20 -23.88
N GLY A 110 -1.85 -2.50 -23.92
CA GLY A 110 -1.34 -3.82 -23.53
C GLY A 110 -1.56 -4.14 -22.05
N PHE A 111 -1.50 -3.13 -21.18
CA PHE A 111 -1.85 -3.29 -19.76
C PHE A 111 -3.31 -3.67 -19.58
N SER A 112 -4.23 -2.97 -20.25
CA SER A 112 -5.67 -3.27 -20.19
C SER A 112 -6.00 -4.66 -20.73
N THR A 113 -5.35 -5.09 -21.82
CA THR A 113 -5.51 -6.46 -22.34
C THR A 113 -5.09 -7.50 -21.31
N ARG A 114 -3.89 -7.37 -20.71
CA ARG A 114 -3.43 -8.30 -19.68
C ARG A 114 -4.31 -8.28 -18.43
N LEU A 115 -4.85 -7.11 -18.07
CA LEU A 115 -5.77 -6.98 -16.95
C LEU A 115 -7.07 -7.74 -17.20
N ASP A 116 -7.60 -7.66 -18.42
CA ASP A 116 -8.84 -8.37 -18.80
C ASP A 116 -8.63 -9.88 -18.87
N GLU A 117 -7.51 -10.33 -19.44
CA GLU A 117 -7.10 -11.74 -19.45
C GLU A 117 -6.97 -12.29 -18.01
N SER A 118 -6.27 -11.56 -17.15
CA SER A 118 -6.08 -11.91 -15.75
C SER A 118 -7.42 -12.01 -14.98
N LEU A 119 -8.28 -11.00 -15.09
CA LEU A 119 -9.58 -10.99 -14.43
C LEU A 119 -10.55 -12.06 -14.97
N SER A 120 -10.44 -12.45 -16.25
CA SER A 120 -11.23 -13.57 -16.78
C SER A 120 -10.90 -14.91 -16.11
N GLN A 121 -9.69 -15.06 -15.58
CA GLN A 121 -9.24 -16.29 -14.92
C GLN A 121 -9.69 -16.36 -13.47
N PHE A 122 -9.63 -15.26 -12.73
CA PHE A 122 -9.87 -15.28 -11.28
C PHE A 122 -10.89 -14.26 -10.74
N GLY A 123 -11.45 -13.37 -11.55
CA GLY A 123 -12.31 -12.27 -11.06
C GLY A 123 -13.58 -12.73 -10.34
N HIS A 124 -13.91 -14.01 -10.41
CA HIS A 124 -15.02 -14.67 -9.72
C HIS A 124 -14.59 -15.43 -8.45
N LEU A 125 -13.29 -15.51 -8.15
CA LEU A 125 -12.74 -16.25 -7.02
C LEU A 125 -12.73 -15.39 -5.74
N SER A 126 -12.92 -16.04 -4.60
CA SER A 126 -12.71 -15.44 -3.28
C SER A 126 -11.23 -15.22 -2.99
N PHE A 127 -10.92 -14.53 -1.89
CA PHE A 127 -9.55 -14.38 -1.39
C PHE A 127 -8.84 -15.74 -1.22
N ASP A 128 -9.47 -16.70 -0.54
CA ASP A 128 -8.89 -18.02 -0.29
C ASP A 128 -8.67 -18.78 -1.60
N GLN A 129 -9.67 -18.79 -2.48
CA GLN A 129 -9.57 -19.44 -3.80
C GLN A 129 -8.50 -18.79 -4.69
N ARG A 130 -8.22 -17.50 -4.49
CA ARG A 130 -7.15 -16.83 -5.22
C ARG A 130 -5.77 -17.32 -4.78
N GLY A 131 -5.63 -17.77 -3.54
CA GLY A 131 -4.42 -18.41 -3.02
C GLY A 131 -4.04 -19.67 -3.78
N ASP A 132 -5.00 -20.37 -4.37
CA ASP A 132 -4.80 -21.63 -5.11
C ASP A 132 -4.54 -21.43 -6.63
N THR A 133 -4.28 -20.19 -7.07
CA THR A 133 -4.12 -19.87 -8.49
C THR A 133 -2.88 -19.01 -8.76
N VAL A 134 -2.25 -19.25 -9.90
CA VAL A 134 -1.01 -18.56 -10.32
C VAL A 134 -1.31 -17.68 -11.54
N THR A 135 -1.98 -16.55 -11.30
CA THR A 135 -2.22 -15.55 -12.37
C THR A 135 -1.34 -14.33 -12.13
N PRO A 136 -0.43 -14.00 -13.06
CA PRO A 136 0.43 -12.82 -12.94
C PRO A 136 -0.33 -11.50 -12.88
N CYS A 137 0.24 -10.54 -12.16
CA CYS A 137 -0.18 -9.14 -12.19
C CYS A 137 -0.04 -8.59 -13.63
N PRO A 138 -1.00 -7.78 -14.14
CA PRO A 138 -0.95 -7.19 -15.48
C PRO A 138 0.22 -6.20 -15.66
N ALA A 139 0.82 -5.76 -14.57
CA ALA A 139 2.04 -4.94 -14.59
C ALA A 139 3.31 -5.79 -14.80
N LEU A 140 3.26 -7.12 -14.67
CA LEU A 140 4.43 -7.98 -14.82
C LEU A 140 4.73 -8.21 -16.31
N VAL A 141 5.83 -7.64 -16.79
CA VAL A 141 6.34 -7.80 -18.16
C VAL A 141 7.80 -8.21 -18.06
N ASP A 142 8.18 -9.33 -18.69
CA ASP A 142 9.55 -9.87 -18.64
C ASP A 142 10.12 -9.99 -17.21
N LYS A 143 9.27 -10.48 -16.28
CA LYS A 143 9.58 -10.62 -14.84
C LYS A 143 9.86 -9.30 -14.12
N LEU A 144 9.50 -8.16 -14.72
CA LEU A 144 9.66 -6.83 -14.15
C LEU A 144 8.32 -6.12 -14.07
N CYS A 145 8.10 -5.35 -13.00
CA CYS A 145 6.93 -4.48 -12.91
C CYS A 145 7.11 -3.29 -13.86
N SER A 146 6.20 -3.14 -14.83
CA SER A 146 6.20 -2.06 -15.81
C SER A 146 5.91 -0.68 -15.21
N ASN A 147 5.42 -0.63 -13.96
CA ASN A 147 5.18 0.59 -13.18
C ASN A 147 5.78 0.48 -11.76
N TYR A 148 7.03 0.00 -11.67
CA TYR A 148 7.71 -0.35 -10.40
C TYR A 148 7.72 0.79 -9.36
N GLN A 149 7.86 2.03 -9.81
CA GLN A 149 7.94 3.22 -8.93
C GLN A 149 6.62 3.59 -8.28
N ASN A 150 5.49 3.06 -8.76
CA ASN A 150 4.15 3.36 -8.26
C ASN A 150 3.46 2.14 -7.65
N ARG A 151 4.20 1.07 -7.36
CA ARG A 151 3.70 -0.14 -6.71
C ARG A 151 2.98 0.19 -5.39
N PRO A 152 1.89 -0.54 -5.04
CA PRO A 152 1.25 -0.41 -3.73
C PRO A 152 2.19 -0.74 -2.57
N ASN A 153 1.86 -0.27 -1.38
CA ASN A 153 2.56 -0.51 -0.11
C ASN A 153 2.79 -2.01 0.12
N THR A 154 1.76 -2.84 -0.13
CA THR A 154 1.86 -4.31 -0.07
C THR A 154 2.99 -4.85 -0.95
N CYS A 155 3.16 -4.33 -2.16
CA CYS A 155 4.22 -4.73 -3.09
C CYS A 155 5.59 -4.13 -2.74
N ARG A 156 5.65 -2.95 -2.10
CA ARG A 156 6.90 -2.32 -1.64
C ARG A 156 7.47 -3.03 -0.42
N THR A 157 6.59 -3.55 0.42
CA THR A 157 6.92 -4.23 1.68
C THR A 157 6.88 -5.76 1.56
N ALA A 158 6.64 -6.30 0.37
CA ALA A 158 6.80 -7.73 0.11
C ALA A 158 8.29 -8.08 0.04
N MET A 159 8.83 -8.67 1.10
CA MET A 159 10.22 -9.13 1.18
C MET A 159 10.32 -10.49 1.86
N SER A 160 11.23 -11.33 1.39
CA SER A 160 11.50 -12.65 1.95
C SER A 160 13.00 -12.87 2.11
N ALA A 161 13.36 -13.65 3.12
CA ALA A 161 14.72 -14.11 3.33
C ALA A 161 15.12 -15.29 2.41
N ASP A 162 14.15 -15.90 1.72
CA ASP A 162 14.38 -17.06 0.85
C ASP A 162 13.51 -16.96 -0.41
N ALA A 163 14.16 -16.87 -1.57
CA ALA A 163 13.47 -16.79 -2.85
C ALA A 163 12.98 -18.15 -3.36
N ASP A 164 13.62 -19.26 -2.95
CA ASP A 164 13.17 -20.59 -3.35
C ASP A 164 11.91 -20.99 -2.58
N ILE A 165 11.80 -20.67 -1.29
CA ILE A 165 10.53 -20.80 -0.55
C ILE A 165 9.43 -19.95 -1.22
N CYS A 166 9.72 -18.70 -1.61
CA CYS A 166 8.76 -17.89 -2.36
C CYS A 166 8.30 -18.55 -3.67
N ARG A 167 9.22 -19.17 -4.42
CA ARG A 167 8.89 -19.88 -5.65
C ARG A 167 7.98 -21.08 -5.36
N ARG A 168 8.34 -21.94 -4.40
CA ARG A 168 7.56 -23.14 -4.05
C ARG A 168 6.17 -22.76 -3.52
N SER A 169 6.11 -21.76 -2.65
CA SER A 169 4.85 -21.32 -2.05
C SER A 169 3.94 -20.58 -3.04
N TYR A 170 4.42 -19.54 -3.74
CA TYR A 170 3.56 -18.71 -4.61
C TYR A 170 3.36 -19.22 -6.04
N VAL A 171 4.24 -20.10 -6.54
CA VAL A 171 4.19 -20.61 -7.92
C VAL A 171 3.89 -22.10 -7.97
N GLU A 172 4.46 -22.89 -7.06
CA GLU A 172 4.17 -24.33 -6.98
C GLU A 172 3.06 -24.65 -5.97
N LEU A 173 2.53 -23.64 -5.28
CA LEU A 173 1.43 -23.75 -4.33
C LEU A 173 1.71 -24.79 -3.22
N SER A 174 2.97 -24.85 -2.75
CA SER A 174 3.39 -25.83 -1.72
C SER A 174 2.75 -25.60 -0.34
N GLY A 175 2.18 -24.42 -0.11
CA GLY A 175 1.62 -24.01 1.19
C GLY A 175 2.67 -23.67 2.24
N GLU A 176 3.96 -23.59 1.86
CA GLU A 176 5.03 -23.21 2.78
C GLU A 176 4.92 -21.74 3.20
N ASP A 177 5.19 -21.49 4.48
CA ASP A 177 5.23 -20.14 5.03
C ASP A 177 6.41 -19.36 4.46
N ILE A 178 6.13 -18.16 3.94
CA ILE A 178 7.17 -17.26 3.43
C ILE A 178 7.95 -16.66 4.61
N PRO A 179 9.28 -16.76 4.63
CA PRO A 179 10.11 -16.18 5.69
C PRO A 179 10.22 -14.66 5.52
N THR A 180 9.12 -13.95 5.81
CA THR A 180 9.03 -12.49 5.77
C THR A 180 9.55 -11.92 7.09
N PRO A 181 10.56 -11.04 7.07
CA PRO A 181 11.03 -10.40 8.31
C PRO A 181 9.93 -9.60 8.99
N MET A 182 9.67 -9.86 10.27
CA MET A 182 8.60 -9.20 11.03
C MET A 182 8.70 -7.68 11.03
N SER A 183 9.92 -7.13 11.02
CA SER A 183 10.11 -5.68 10.94
C SER A 183 9.56 -5.06 9.64
N ILE A 184 9.61 -5.78 8.52
CA ILE A 184 9.06 -5.32 7.25
C ILE A 184 7.51 -5.34 7.30
N ASN A 185 6.92 -6.37 7.90
CA ASN A 185 5.48 -6.43 8.14
C ASN A 185 5.00 -5.29 9.07
N GLY A 186 5.77 -4.96 10.11
CA GLY A 186 5.47 -3.83 10.98
C GLY A 186 5.50 -2.49 10.24
N ILE A 187 6.48 -2.29 9.35
CA ILE A 187 6.54 -1.11 8.48
C ILE A 187 5.28 -1.02 7.60
N ARG A 188 4.84 -2.12 6.98
CA ARG A 188 3.58 -2.15 6.20
C ARG A 188 2.41 -1.64 7.04
N GLY A 189 2.23 -2.21 8.24
CA GLY A 189 1.12 -1.90 9.14
C GLY A 189 1.08 -0.43 9.57
N ILE A 190 2.23 0.17 9.88
CA ILE A 190 2.31 1.60 10.26
C ILE A 190 1.78 2.50 9.16
N PHE A 191 2.19 2.26 7.91
CA PHE A 191 1.74 3.10 6.80
C PHE A 191 0.28 2.88 6.43
N VAL A 192 -0.23 1.65 6.58
CA VAL A 192 -1.67 1.37 6.45
C VAL A 192 -2.45 2.18 7.50
N VAL A 193 -2.10 2.05 8.78
CA VAL A 193 -2.78 2.76 9.87
C VAL A 193 -2.69 4.27 9.70
N ALA A 194 -1.51 4.79 9.34
CA ALA A 194 -1.32 6.22 9.13
C ALA A 194 -2.21 6.78 8.02
N LEU A 195 -2.30 6.06 6.90
CA LEU A 195 -3.17 6.44 5.78
C LEU A 195 -4.65 6.35 6.17
N GLU A 196 -5.09 5.24 6.76
CA GLU A 196 -6.48 5.08 7.16
C GLU A 196 -6.94 6.15 8.16
N CYS A 197 -6.13 6.44 9.19
CA CYS A 197 -6.45 7.48 10.17
C CYS A 197 -6.60 8.86 9.50
N ALA A 198 -5.70 9.18 8.57
CA ALA A 198 -5.73 10.44 7.82
C ALA A 198 -6.95 10.53 6.89
N LEU A 199 -7.30 9.45 6.18
CA LEU A 199 -8.45 9.40 5.29
C LEU A 199 -9.78 9.54 6.06
N VAL A 200 -9.94 8.78 7.16
CA VAL A 200 -11.13 8.86 8.01
C VAL A 200 -11.27 10.27 8.60
N HIS A 201 -10.19 10.87 9.08
CA HIS A 201 -10.22 12.23 9.61
C HIS A 201 -10.61 13.27 8.55
N ALA A 202 -10.22 13.06 7.28
CA ALA A 202 -10.60 13.90 6.16
C ALA A 202 -12.04 13.67 5.63
N GLY A 203 -12.78 12.70 6.19
CA GLY A 203 -14.10 12.32 5.70
C GLY A 203 -14.08 11.57 4.36
N LEU A 204 -12.96 10.94 4.02
CA LEU A 204 -12.82 10.11 2.82
C LEU A 204 -13.00 8.64 3.17
N VAL A 205 -13.51 7.86 2.22
CA VAL A 205 -13.67 6.41 2.36
C VAL A 205 -12.28 5.76 2.43
N PRO A 206 -11.92 5.10 3.56
CA PRO A 206 -10.70 4.29 3.67
C PRO A 206 -10.96 2.87 3.13
N GLY A 207 -9.91 2.06 3.03
CA GLY A 207 -10.02 0.63 2.75
C GLY A 207 -8.95 0.15 1.79
N ALA A 208 -8.75 -1.17 1.78
CA ALA A 208 -7.88 -1.88 0.85
C ALA A 208 -8.71 -2.89 0.06
N TYR A 209 -8.52 -2.90 -1.25
CA TYR A 209 -9.32 -3.69 -2.20
C TYR A 209 -8.40 -4.56 -3.05
N GLU A 210 -8.96 -5.61 -3.66
CA GLU A 210 -8.26 -6.38 -4.67
C GLU A 210 -7.82 -5.46 -5.81
N PHE A 211 -6.50 -5.40 -6.01
CA PHE A 211 -5.84 -4.39 -6.82
C PHE A 211 -6.30 -4.42 -8.28
N GLN A 212 -6.49 -5.60 -8.87
CA GLN A 212 -6.82 -5.71 -10.29
C GLN A 212 -8.28 -5.33 -10.58
N ALA A 213 -9.22 -5.75 -9.74
CA ALA A 213 -10.63 -5.38 -9.82
C ALA A 213 -10.80 -3.85 -9.66
N ALA A 214 -10.07 -3.27 -8.70
CA ALA A 214 -10.05 -1.82 -8.47
C ALA A 214 -9.43 -1.05 -9.64
N LEU A 215 -8.34 -1.55 -10.23
CA LEU A 215 -7.73 -0.98 -11.43
C LEU A 215 -8.69 -1.02 -12.63
N LYS A 216 -9.40 -2.12 -12.84
CA LYS A 216 -10.35 -2.26 -13.96
C LYS A 216 -11.44 -1.19 -13.87
N ARG A 217 -12.00 -0.97 -12.67
CA ARG A 217 -12.98 0.09 -12.43
C ARG A 217 -12.39 1.48 -12.64
N THR A 218 -11.18 1.72 -12.14
CA THR A 218 -10.48 3.01 -12.25
C THR A 218 -10.17 3.38 -13.71
N LEU A 219 -9.69 2.41 -14.51
CA LEU A 219 -9.38 2.63 -15.93
C LEU A 219 -10.65 2.83 -16.78
N ALA A 220 -11.80 2.32 -16.35
CA ALA A 220 -13.08 2.48 -17.03
C ALA A 220 -13.78 3.81 -16.72
N ASP A 221 -13.50 4.44 -15.58
CA ASP A 221 -14.13 5.69 -15.14
C ASP A 221 -13.09 6.80 -14.91
N PRO A 222 -12.92 7.75 -15.85
CA PRO A 222 -11.99 8.86 -15.69
C PRO A 222 -12.40 9.86 -14.61
N THR A 223 -13.60 9.74 -14.03
CA THR A 223 -14.10 10.64 -12.97
C THR A 223 -13.85 10.10 -11.56
N ILE A 224 -13.31 8.88 -11.44
CA ILE A 224 -13.23 8.15 -10.18
C ILE A 224 -12.40 8.87 -9.10
N GLU A 225 -11.31 9.53 -9.49
CA GLU A 225 -10.45 10.29 -8.58
C GLU A 225 -11.21 11.48 -7.97
N ARG A 226 -11.91 12.24 -8.82
CA ARG A 226 -12.73 13.36 -8.37
C ARG A 226 -13.87 12.91 -7.46
N ARG A 227 -14.54 11.81 -7.81
CA ARG A 227 -15.64 11.24 -7.03
C ARG A 227 -15.17 10.82 -5.63
N TRP A 228 -14.07 10.08 -5.56
CA TRP A 228 -13.49 9.67 -4.28
C TRP A 228 -13.02 10.85 -3.43
N LEU A 229 -12.34 11.84 -4.02
CA LEU A 229 -11.92 13.06 -3.29
C LEU A 229 -13.09 13.91 -2.77
N ASN A 230 -14.30 13.69 -3.31
CA ASN A 230 -15.55 14.28 -2.83
C ASN A 230 -16.27 13.41 -1.78
N GLY A 231 -15.66 12.31 -1.33
CA GLY A 231 -16.17 11.44 -0.26
C GLY A 231 -17.02 10.26 -0.75
N GLU A 232 -17.09 10.01 -2.06
CA GLU A 232 -17.86 8.88 -2.58
C GLU A 232 -17.12 7.54 -2.40
N ASP A 233 -17.87 6.49 -2.07
CA ASP A 233 -17.38 5.11 -2.10
C ASP A 233 -17.34 4.59 -3.55
N VAL A 234 -16.26 4.90 -4.25
CA VAL A 234 -16.06 4.54 -5.65
C VAL A 234 -15.81 3.03 -5.86
N PHE A 235 -15.41 2.32 -4.83
CA PHE A 235 -15.06 0.89 -4.88
C PHE A 235 -16.09 -0.01 -4.18
N ALA A 236 -17.25 0.54 -3.81
CA ALA A 236 -18.39 -0.22 -3.32
C ALA A 236 -18.64 -1.51 -4.13
N GLY A 237 -18.75 -2.63 -3.43
CA GLY A 237 -19.00 -3.96 -4.01
C GLY A 237 -17.81 -4.61 -4.70
N LEU A 238 -16.61 -4.01 -4.67
CA LEU A 238 -15.38 -4.73 -5.02
C LEU A 238 -14.91 -5.62 -3.87
N PRO A 239 -14.16 -6.70 -4.16
CA PRO A 239 -13.57 -7.51 -3.12
C PRO A 239 -12.61 -6.68 -2.24
N GLU A 240 -12.85 -6.68 -0.94
CA GLU A 240 -11.99 -6.06 0.08
C GLU A 240 -10.96 -7.05 0.61
N ASP A 241 -9.84 -6.53 1.10
CA ASP A 241 -8.89 -7.34 1.87
C ASP A 241 -9.56 -7.86 3.15
N PRO A 242 -9.40 -9.15 3.51
CA PRO A 242 -9.94 -9.68 4.76
C PRO A 242 -9.36 -8.93 5.96
N LYS A 243 -10.23 -8.29 6.76
CA LYS A 243 -9.81 -7.53 7.95
C LYS A 243 -9.45 -8.47 9.09
N ALA A 244 -8.27 -8.30 9.68
CA ALA A 244 -7.93 -9.02 10.90
C ALA A 244 -8.72 -8.43 12.10
N PRO A 245 -9.22 -9.25 13.05
CA PRO A 245 -10.07 -8.79 14.15
C PRO A 245 -9.53 -7.64 15.03
N GLY A 246 -8.21 -7.40 15.03
CA GLY A 246 -7.55 -6.36 15.83
C GLY A 246 -7.35 -5.00 15.13
N GLU A 247 -7.56 -4.92 13.81
CA GLU A 247 -7.20 -3.72 13.03
C GLU A 247 -8.11 -2.52 13.34
N ILE A 248 -9.40 -2.77 13.57
CA ILE A 248 -10.38 -1.73 13.90
C ILE A 248 -10.06 -1.06 15.25
N ALA A 249 -9.70 -1.86 16.26
CA ALA A 249 -9.37 -1.37 17.59
C ALA A 249 -8.09 -0.54 17.60
N ALA A 250 -7.03 -1.02 16.91
CA ALA A 250 -5.78 -0.29 16.78
C ALA A 250 -5.99 1.09 16.13
N ARG A 251 -6.78 1.15 15.05
CA ARG A 251 -7.10 2.41 14.37
C ARG A 251 -7.78 3.42 15.30
N GLN A 252 -8.78 2.99 16.08
CA GLN A 252 -9.49 3.88 17.01
C GLN A 252 -8.53 4.50 18.05
N SER A 253 -7.64 3.70 18.63
CA SER A 253 -6.65 4.18 19.60
C SER A 253 -5.68 5.20 18.99
N PHE A 254 -5.15 4.93 17.79
CA PHE A 254 -4.21 5.84 17.13
C PHE A 254 -4.87 7.13 16.63
N MET A 255 -6.12 7.07 16.15
CA MET A 255 -6.88 8.26 15.78
C MET A 255 -7.06 9.22 16.97
N ALA A 256 -7.44 8.69 18.12
CA ALA A 256 -7.58 9.49 19.34
C ALA A 256 -6.24 10.16 19.69
N ALA A 257 -5.14 9.41 19.70
CA ALA A 257 -3.82 9.95 20.04
C ALA A 257 -3.28 10.98 19.02
N ALA A 258 -3.66 10.88 17.74
CA ALA A 258 -3.15 11.76 16.69
C ALA A 258 -3.84 13.12 16.64
N PHE A 259 -5.13 13.17 16.99
CA PHE A 259 -6.01 14.32 16.79
C PHE A 259 -6.69 14.84 18.08
N SER A 260 -6.35 14.31 19.26
CA SER A 260 -6.74 14.87 20.57
C SER A 260 -5.96 16.13 20.95
#